data_AF-A0A9N9KJ36-F1
#
_entry.id   AF-A0A9N9KJ36-F1
#
_cell.length_a   1.000
_cell.length_b   1.000
_cell.length_c   1.000
_cell.angle_alpha   90.00
_cell.angle_beta   90.00
_cell.angle_gamma   90.00
#
_symmetry.space_group_name_H-M   'P 1'
#
loop_
_entity.id
_entity.type
_entity.pdbx_description
1 polymer ?
#
loop_
_entity_poly.entity_id
_entity_poly.type
_entity_poly.pdbx_seq_one_letter_code
_entity_poly.pdbx_strand_id
1 'polypeptide(L)' 'YPLLSQLACKYLSIPATSVPSEQLFSDASNYISSRRTRLASSLVNSILFLK' A
#
# COMPACT_ATOMS: atom_id res chain seq x y z
N TYR A 1 14.50 -28.46 -2.75
CA TYR A 1 15.38 -27.37 -3.18
C TYR A 1 15.16 -26.11 -2.32
N PRO A 2 15.72 -26.06 -1.11
CA PRO A 2 15.45 -24.97 -0.15
C PRO A 2 15.93 -23.58 -0.63
N LEU A 3 17.05 -23.52 -1.36
CA LEU A 3 17.56 -22.27 -1.92
C LEU A 3 16.66 -21.73 -3.05
N LEU A 4 16.16 -22.62 -3.90
CA LEU A 4 15.27 -22.26 -5.00
C LEU A 4 13.91 -21.75 -4.49
N SER A 5 13.37 -22.36 -3.44
CA SER A 5 12.13 -21.88 -2.81
C SER A 5 12.28 -20.49 -2.19
N GLN A 6 13.44 -20.16 -1.60
CA GLN A 6 13.70 -18.82 -1.06
C GLN A 6 13.75 -17.76 -2.16
N LEU A 7 14.39 -18.07 -3.28
CA LEU A 7 14.42 -17.19 -4.45
C LEU A 7 13.02 -17.03 -5.06
N ALA A 8 12.28 -18.12 -5.21
CA ALA A 8 10.92 -18.08 -5.74
C ALA A 8 10.01 -17.20 -4.88
N CYS A 9 10.03 -17.34 -3.55
CA CYS A 9 9.29 -16.44 -2.67
C CYS A 9 9.73 -14.98 -2.83
N LYS A 10 11.03 -14.70 -2.89
CA LYS A 10 11.53 -13.32 -3.03
C LYS A 10 11.08 -12.64 -4.32
N TYR A 11 11.10 -13.36 -5.44
CA TYR A 11 10.81 -12.77 -6.76
C TYR A 11 9.34 -12.87 -7.17
N LEU A 12 8.63 -13.94 -6.78
CA LEU A 12 7.22 -14.12 -7.12
C LEU A 12 6.25 -13.41 -6.16
N SER A 13 6.71 -13.05 -4.95
CA SER A 13 5.91 -12.23 -4.03
C SER A 13 5.88 -10.75 -4.37
N ILE A 14 6.69 -10.30 -5.34
CA ILE A 14 6.64 -8.92 -5.84
C ILE A 14 5.40 -8.80 -6.72
N PRO A 15 4.41 -7.97 -6.35
CA PRO A 15 3.27 -7.74 -7.23
C PRO A 15 3.79 -7.15 -8.54
N ALA A 16 3.45 -7.80 -9.66
CA ALA A 16 3.88 -7.38 -10.99
C ALA A 16 3.28 -6.04 -11.44
N THR A 17 2.36 -5.47 -10.65
CA THR A 17 1.59 -4.27 -10.98
C THR A 17 1.45 -3.35 -9.77
N SER A 18 1.36 -2.04 -10.01
CA SER A 18 1.12 -1.00 -9.01
C SER A 18 -0.35 -0.90 -8.58
N VAL A 19 -1.26 -1.65 -9.22
CA VAL A 19 -2.71 -1.64 -8.99
C VAL A 19 -3.11 -1.69 -7.50
N PRO A 20 -2.57 -2.56 -6.63
CA PRO A 20 -2.94 -2.57 -5.22
C PRO A 20 -2.52 -1.28 -4.48
N SER A 21 -1.39 -0.68 -4.85
CA SER A 21 -0.95 0.61 -4.30
C SER A 21 -1.85 1.74 -4.80
N GLU A 22 -2.16 1.77 -6.09
CA GLU A 22 -3.05 2.78 -6.68
C GLU A 22 -4.47 2.69 -6.12
N GLN A 23 -4.97 1.50 -5.86
CA GLN A 23 -6.25 1.29 -5.19
C GLN A 23 -6.21 1.80 -3.74
N LEU A 24 -5.15 1.47 -2.99
CA LEU A 24 -4.96 1.97 -1.63
C LEU A 24 -4.87 3.51 -1.59
N PHE A 25 -4.15 4.12 -2.53
CA PHE A 25 -4.02 5.57 -2.64
C PHE A 25 -5.33 6.24 -3.10
N SER A 26 -6.08 5.62 -4.01
CA SER A 26 -7.37 6.13 -4.48
C SER A 26 -8.41 6.07 -3.37
N ASP A 27 -8.48 4.96 -2.65
CA ASP A 27 -9.35 4.80 -1.48
C ASP A 27 -8.97 5.80 -0.40
N ALA A 28 -7.68 5.90 -0.05
CA ALA A 28 -7.19 6.88 0.91
C ALA A 28 -7.53 8.32 0.47
N SER A 29 -7.31 8.66 -0.81
CA SER A 29 -7.66 9.97 -1.37
C SER A 29 -9.16 10.25 -1.28
N ASN A 30 -10.02 9.24 -1.49
CA ASN A 30 -11.47 9.36 -1.34
C ASN A 30 -11.89 9.52 0.13
N TYR A 31 -11.25 8.83 1.07
CA TYR A 31 -11.47 9.02 2.51
C TYR A 31 -10.98 10.39 3.00
N ILE A 32 -9.84 10.86 2.49
CA ILE A 32 -9.25 12.17 2.82
C ILE A 32 -10.09 13.30 2.21
N SER A 33 -10.57 13.12 0.98
CA SER A 33 -11.39 14.12 0.27
C SER A 33 -12.80 14.21 0.85
N SER A 34 -13.39 13.09 1.26
CA SER A 34 -14.70 13.08 1.94
C SER A 34 -14.63 13.58 3.39
N ARG A 35 -13.49 13.39 4.09
CA ARG A 35 -13.22 13.94 5.43
C ARG A 35 -12.31 15.17 5.41
N ARG A 36 -12.40 16.03 4.39
CA ARG A 36 -11.64 17.27 4.33
C ARG A 36 -12.04 18.23 5.44
N THR A 37 -11.42 18.08 6.59
CA THR A 37 -11.05 19.16 7.49
C THR A 37 -9.77 18.74 8.22
N ARG A 38 -8.63 18.94 7.53
CA ARG A 38 -7.32 19.18 8.16
C ARG A 38 -6.68 17.99 8.89
N LEU A 39 -6.56 16.83 8.25
CA LEU A 39 -5.61 15.80 8.68
C LEU A 39 -4.26 16.06 8.01
N ALA A 40 -3.21 16.31 8.81
CA ALA A 40 -1.86 16.53 8.31
C ALA A 40 -1.40 15.33 7.47
N SER A 41 -0.61 15.57 6.41
CA SER A 41 -0.07 14.54 5.52
C SER A 41 0.67 13.41 6.28
N SER A 42 1.26 13.73 7.43
CA SER A 42 1.89 12.75 8.33
C SER A 42 0.89 11.72 8.89
N LEU A 43 -0.31 12.16 9.31
CA LEU A 43 -1.33 11.30 9.86
C LEU A 43 -1.95 10.38 8.79
N VAL A 44 -2.10 10.89 7.57
CA VAL A 44 -2.53 10.07 6.42
C VAL A 44 -1.56 8.91 6.19
N ASN A 45 -0.25 9.20 6.18
CA ASN A 45 0.76 8.18 5.99
C ASN A 45 0.76 7.16 7.13
N SER A 46 0.56 7.60 8.39
CA SER A 46 0.40 6.70 9.53
C SER A 46 -0.83 5.80 9.41
N ILE A 47 -1.97 6.34 8.96
CA ILE A 47 -3.18 5.54 8.75
C ILE A 47 -3.00 4.53 7.62
N LEU A 48 -2.31 4.91 6.54
CA LEU A 48 -2.01 4.03 5.40
C LEU A 48 -1.06 2.89 5.77
N PHE A 49 -0.11 3.16 6.69
CA PHE A 49 0.84 2.16 7.19
C PHE A 49 0.22 1.21 8.23
N LEU A 50 -0.77 1.66 9.00
CA LEU A 50 -1.48 0.86 10.00
C LEU A 50 -2.61 0.01 9.40
N LYS A 51 -2.93 0.21 8.13
CA LYS A 51 -3.98 -0.52 7.41
C LYS A 51 -3.39 -1.75 6.73
#